data_AF-A0AAU7V0M5-F1
#
_entry.id   AF-A0AAU7V0M5-F1
#
_cell.length_a   1.000
_cell.length_b   1.000
_cell.length_c   1.000
_cell.angle_alpha   90.00
_cell.angle_beta   90.00
_cell.angle_gamma   90.00
#
_symmetry.space_group_name_H-M   'P 1'
#
loop_
_entity.id
_entity.type
_entity.pdbx_description
1 polymer ?
#
loop_
_entity_poly.entity_id
_entity_poly.type
_entity_poly.pdbx_seq_one_letter_code
_entity_poly.pdbx_strand_id
1 'polypeptide(L)'
;MLIFTSGTSDDPKPVMLAHMVVLFSGSTLVPQFSITSDDVIYLSMPLFHSNAILTGWPTRTRTAGSTSPVARPTGCAWTVRTSPPPLS
;
A
#
# COMPACT_ATOMS: atom_id res chain seq x y z
N MET A 1 -15.16 5.02 0.82
CA MET A 1 -14.12 5.63 1.71
C MET A 1 -13.82 7.04 1.22
N LEU A 2 -13.32 7.91 2.08
CA LEU A 2 -12.91 9.28 1.74
C LEU A 2 -11.40 9.44 1.98
N ILE A 3 -10.69 9.94 0.96
CA ILE A 3 -9.27 10.31 1.05
C ILE A 3 -9.16 11.81 0.83
N PHE A 4 -8.62 12.51 1.82
CA PHE A 4 -8.37 13.94 1.72
C PHE A 4 -7.01 14.18 1.06
N THR A 5 -7.02 15.03 0.04
CA THR A 5 -5.78 15.47 -0.61
C THR A 5 -5.45 16.87 -0.13
N SER A 6 -4.17 17.23 -0.08
CA SER A 6 -3.71 18.50 0.50
C SER A 6 -4.36 19.72 -0.13
N GLY A 7 -4.87 19.63 -1.37
CA GLY A 7 -5.47 20.75 -2.07
C GLY A 7 -4.46 21.88 -2.32
N THR A 8 -4.68 22.69 -3.34
CA THR A 8 -3.93 23.94 -3.54
C THR A 8 -4.66 25.16 -2.95
N SER A 9 -5.93 24.98 -2.58
CA SER A 9 -6.69 25.90 -1.72
C SER A 9 -6.73 25.30 -0.33
N ASP A 10 -6.71 26.13 0.71
CA ASP A 10 -6.75 25.77 2.14
C ASP A 10 -7.86 24.80 2.58
N ASP A 11 -8.79 24.44 1.69
CA ASP A 11 -9.85 23.48 1.95
C ASP A 11 -9.49 22.09 1.35
N PRO A 12 -9.24 21.06 2.20
CA PRO A 12 -8.86 19.75 1.73
C PRO A 12 -10.02 19.09 0.98
N LYS A 13 -9.78 18.76 -0.29
CA LYS A 13 -10.80 18.18 -1.16
C LYS A 13 -10.97 16.69 -0.87
N PRO A 14 -12.18 16.22 -0.47
CA PRO A 14 -12.44 14.80 -0.28
C PRO A 14 -12.57 14.09 -1.62
N VAL A 15 -11.83 13.00 -1.79
CA VAL A 15 -11.98 12.08 -2.92
C VAL A 15 -12.72 10.84 -2.46
N MET A 16 -13.87 10.57 -3.07
CA MET A 16 -14.63 9.34 -2.86
C MET A 16 -13.91 8.16 -3.51
N LEU A 17 -13.42 7.24 -2.69
CA LEU A 17 -12.87 5.97 -3.12
C LEU A 17 -13.88 4.86 -2.90
N ALA A 18 -14.37 4.25 -3.99
CA ALA A 18 -15.26 3.10 -3.91
C ALA A 18 -14.50 1.87 -3.38
N HIS A 19 -15.12 1.12 -2.47
CA HIS A 19 -14.50 -0.09 -1.89
C HIS A 19 -14.08 -1.11 -2.95
N MET A 20 -14.83 -1.22 -4.05
CA MET A 20 -14.50 -2.09 -5.16
C MET A 20 -13.13 -1.80 -5.77
N VAL A 21 -12.69 -0.54 -5.79
CA VAL A 21 -11.39 -0.15 -6.36
C VAL A 21 -10.24 -0.75 -5.55
N VAL A 22 -10.39 -0.81 -4.21
CA VAL A 22 -9.41 -1.45 -3.32
C VAL A 22 -9.30 -2.94 -3.62
N LEU A 23 -10.44 -3.62 -3.79
CA LEU A 23 -10.48 -5.05 -4.10
C LEU A 23 -9.86 -5.35 -5.48
N PHE A 24 -10.23 -4.57 -6.49
CA PHE A 24 -9.69 -4.72 -7.85
C PHE A 24 -8.19 -4.47 -7.89
N SER A 25 -7.71 -3.43 -7.19
CA SER A 25 -6.29 -3.12 -7.15
C SER A 25 -5.46 -4.29 -6.62
N GLY A 26 -5.87 -4.93 -5.52
CA GLY A 26 -5.22 -6.15 -5.02
C GLY A 26 -5.29 -7.31 -6.01
N SER A 27 -6.44 -7.51 -6.67
CA SER A 27 -6.61 -8.58 -7.66
C SER A 27 -5.72 -8.43 -8.90
N THR A 28 -5.38 -7.19 -9.23
CA THR A 28 -4.55 -6.84 -10.39
C THR A 28 -3.07 -6.83 -10.02
N LEU A 29 -2.71 -6.28 -8.86
CA LEU A 29 -1.32 -6.13 -8.42
C LEU A 29 -0.66 -7.46 -8.04
N VAL A 30 -1.38 -8.36 -7.37
CA VAL A 30 -0.82 -9.66 -6.96
C VAL A 30 -0.26 -10.46 -8.14
N PRO A 31 -1.00 -10.72 -9.23
CA PRO A 31 -0.46 -11.41 -10.39
C PRO A 31 0.57 -10.57 -11.15
N GLN A 32 0.38 -9.24 -11.26
CA GLN A 32 1.33 -8.38 -11.97
C GLN A 32 2.74 -8.40 -11.37
N PHE A 33 2.84 -8.49 -10.04
CA PHE A 33 4.10 -8.51 -9.32
C PHE A 33 4.47 -9.89 -8.78
N SER A 34 3.73 -10.94 -9.15
CA SER A 34 3.93 -12.31 -8.68
C SER A 34 4.04 -12.41 -7.15
N ILE A 35 3.21 -11.64 -6.43
CA ILE A 35 3.26 -11.55 -4.97
C ILE A 35 2.72 -12.84 -4.35
N THR A 36 3.44 -13.36 -3.37
CA THR A 36 3.14 -14.59 -2.63
C THR A 36 2.93 -14.31 -1.14
N SER A 37 2.63 -15.35 -0.37
CA SER A 37 2.50 -15.27 1.10
C SER A 37 3.84 -15.04 1.82
N ASP A 38 4.96 -15.37 1.17
CA ASP A 38 6.31 -15.23 1.74
C ASP A 38 6.83 -13.79 1.63
N ASP A 39 6.13 -12.93 0.90
CA ASP A 39 6.52 -11.56 0.70
C ASP A 39 6.21 -10.67 1.91
N VAL A 40 7.17 -9.81 2.23
CA VAL A 40 7.00 -8.73 3.20
C VAL A 40 6.69 -7.43 2.46
N ILE A 41 5.52 -6.89 2.72
CA ILE A 41 5.05 -5.62 2.15
C ILE A 41 5.42 -4.49 3.10
N TYR A 42 6.32 -3.61 2.66
CA TYR A 42 6.70 -2.42 3.42
C TYR A 42 5.77 -1.25 3.10
N LEU A 43 5.10 -0.72 4.13
CA LEU A 43 4.25 0.48 4.02
C LEU A 43 4.98 1.66 4.66
N SER A 44 5.46 2.57 3.81
CA SER A 44 6.12 3.81 4.22
C SER A 44 5.16 4.98 4.43
N MET A 45 3.96 4.87 3.87
CA MET A 45 2.91 5.87 3.95
C MET A 45 1.79 5.40 4.88
N PRO A 46 1.15 6.32 5.63
CA PRO A 46 0.02 6.00 6.49
C PRO A 46 -1.19 5.55 5.67
N LEU A 47 -2.11 4.79 6.28
CA LEU A 47 -3.29 4.22 5.60
C LEU A 47 -4.27 5.26 5.02
N PHE A 48 -4.20 6.51 5.46
CA PHE A 48 -4.97 7.61 4.86
C PHE A 48 -4.37 8.12 3.54
N HIS A 49 -3.20 7.63 3.13
CA HIS A 49 -2.62 7.91 1.83
C HIS A 49 -3.10 6.88 0.79
N SER A 50 -3.51 7.35 -0.40
CA SER A 50 -4.05 6.49 -1.48
C SER A 50 -3.13 5.34 -1.85
N ASN A 51 -1.82 5.57 -1.92
CA ASN A 51 -0.83 4.51 -2.18
C ASN A 51 -0.94 3.36 -1.17
N ALA A 52 -1.00 3.65 0.15
CA ALA A 52 -1.06 2.61 1.17
C ALA A 52 -2.34 1.76 1.09
N ILE A 53 -3.48 2.39 0.80
CA ILE A 53 -4.78 1.70 0.75
C ILE A 53 -5.08 1.05 -0.61
N LEU A 54 -4.45 1.50 -1.70
CA LEU A 54 -4.65 0.95 -3.04
C LEU A 54 -3.60 -0.09 -3.42
N THR A 55 -2.36 0.03 -2.98
CA THR A 55 -1.31 -0.93 -3.36
C THR A 55 -0.99 -1.87 -2.22
N GLY A 56 -0.67 -1.32 -1.05
CA GLY A 56 -0.15 -2.05 0.10
C GLY A 56 -1.16 -2.93 0.83
N TRP A 57 -2.21 -2.32 1.36
CA TRP A 57 -3.26 -3.04 2.11
C TRP A 57 -3.93 -4.16 1.29
N PRO A 58 -4.42 -3.91 0.05
CA PRO A 58 -5.18 -4.93 -0.65
C PRO A 58 -4.32 -6.11 -1.12
N THR A 59 -3.05 -5.87 -1.49
CA THR A 59 -2.12 -6.97 -1.82
C THR A 59 -1.82 -7.83 -0.59
N ARG A 60 -1.54 -7.21 0.57
CA ARG A 60 -1.39 -7.92 1.86
C ARG A 60 -2.60 -8.79 2.16
N THR A 61 -3.80 -8.21 2.12
CA THR A 61 -5.02 -8.96 2.46
C THR A 61 -5.28 -10.12 1.50
N ARG A 62 -4.83 -10.01 0.26
CA ARG A 62 -5.08 -11.03 -0.77
C ARG A 62 -4.06 -12.18 -0.72
N THR A 63 -2.80 -11.91 -0.41
CA THR A 63 -1.75 -12.95 -0.33
C THR A 63 -1.56 -13.52 1.07
N ALA A 64 -2.24 -12.94 2.07
CA ALA A 64 -1.97 -13.18 3.49
C ALA A 64 -0.50 -12.93 3.89
N GLY A 65 0.24 -12.16 3.10
CA GLY A 65 1.63 -11.83 3.35
C GLY A 65 1.83 -10.99 4.62
N SER A 66 3.07 -10.81 5.06
CA SER A 66 3.42 -10.01 6.24
C SER A 66 3.63 -8.53 5.90
N THR A 67 3.45 -7.63 6.87
CA THR A 67 3.50 -6.18 6.65
C THR A 67 4.20 -5.54 7.81
N SER A 68 5.23 -4.78 7.45
CA SER A 68 6.09 -4.11 8.39
C SER A 68 5.94 -2.60 8.20
N PRO A 69 5.69 -1.84 9.27
CA PRO A 69 5.78 -0.38 9.20
C PRO A 69 7.23 0.01 8.95
N VAL A 70 7.48 0.92 7.99
CA VAL A 70 8.82 1.50 7.83
C VAL A 70 8.93 2.72 8.76
N ALA A 71 9.98 2.75 9.58
CA ALA A 71 10.18 3.82 10.58
C ALA A 71 10.70 5.14 10.00
N ARG A 72 11.15 5.16 8.74
CA ARG A 72 11.66 6.36 8.05
C ARG A 72 10.96 6.55 6.70
N PRO A 73 10.14 7.59 6.53
CA PRO A 73 9.45 7.86 5.27
C PRO A 73 10.45 8.49 4.27
N THR A 74 11.41 7.71 3.79
CA THR A 74 12.27 8.09 2.67
C THR A 74 11.66 7.57 1.36
N GLY A 75 10.67 8.31 0.83
CA GLY A 75 10.18 8.17 -0.54
C GLY A 75 8.84 7.43 -0.73
N CYS A 76 8.23 7.61 -1.92
CA CYS A 76 6.98 6.99 -2.40
C CYS A 76 7.05 5.45 -2.56
N ALA A 77 8.07 4.81 -2.02
CA ALA A 77 8.41 3.42 -2.27
C ALA A 77 7.52 2.49 -1.44
N TRP A 78 6.72 1.69 -2.15
CA TRP A 78 6.27 0.38 -1.72
C TRP A 78 7.32 -0.62 -2.21
N THR A 79 7.93 -1.38 -1.31
CA THR A 79 8.93 -2.40 -1.68
C THR A 79 8.41 -3.75 -1.22
N VAL A 80 8.27 -4.67 -2.18
CA VAL A 80 8.11 -6.11 -1.97
C VAL A 80 9.52 -6.67 -1.91
N ARG A 81 9.97 -7.19 -0.75
CA ARG A 81 11.26 -7.88 -0.67
C ARG A 81 11.02 -9.38 -0.49
N THR A 82 11.47 -10.14 -1.48
CA THR A 82 11.41 -11.61 -1.59
C THR A 82 12.40 -12.35 -0.67
N SER A 83 13.06 -11.65 0.26
CA SER A 83 13.99 -12.26 1.22
C SER A 83 14.26 -11.33 2.41
N PRO A 84 14.43 -11.87 3.64
CA PRO A 84 14.93 -11.08 4.76
C PRO A 84 16.30 -10.48 4.39
N PRO A 85 16.64 -9.23 4.80
CA PRO A 85 18.00 -8.75 4.66
C PRO A 85 18.95 -9.72 5.41
N PRO A 86 20.11 -10.08 4.84
CA PRO A 86 21.06 -10.92 5.55
C PRO A 86 21.41 -10.25 6.88
N LEU A 87 21.19 -10.98 7.97
CA LEU A 87 21.67 -10.57 9.29
C LEU A 87 23.19 -10.65 9.25
N SER A 88 23.85 -9.51 9.09
CA SER A 88 25.27 -9.33 9.42
C SER A 88 25.43 -9.11 10.91
#